data_AF-A0A6I3KGX0-F1
#
_entry.id   AF-A0A6I3KGX0-F1
#
_cell.length_a   1.000
_cell.length_b   1.000
_cell.length_c   1.000
_cell.angle_alpha   90.00
_cell.angle_beta   90.00
_cell.angle_gamma   90.00
#
_symmetry.space_group_name_H-M   'P 1'
#
loop_
_entity.id
_entity.type
_entity.pdbx_description
1 polymer ?
#
loop_
_entity_poly.entity_id
_entity_poly.type
_entity_poly.pdbx_seq_one_letter_code
_entity_poly.pdbx_strand_id
1 'polypeptide(L)'
;MLRVLVVALALLAGAKIWAQDRLYRDGAQDALILAYRERAIAACQSEQLFRGIGGPLWTRPASVDVVIGRSGVDVQIWQLRNARWPARFKHPHVVLTLGEGETTPVCEYDVIEGRAYVAQM
;
A
#
# COMPACT_ATOMS: atom_id res chain seq x y z
N MET A 1 37.27 -23.35 16.38
CA MET A 1 36.55 -24.03 15.27
C MET A 1 35.04 -24.05 15.47
N LEU A 2 34.50 -24.61 16.57
CA LEU A 2 33.05 -24.67 16.82
C LEU A 2 32.35 -23.30 16.77
N ARG A 3 32.96 -22.25 17.37
CA ARG A 3 32.40 -20.89 17.36
C ARG A 3 32.21 -20.31 15.95
N VAL A 4 33.15 -20.58 15.04
CA VAL A 4 33.06 -20.09 13.64
C VAL A 4 31.94 -20.82 12.89
N LEU A 5 31.81 -22.13 13.11
CA LEU A 5 30.72 -22.94 12.56
C LEU A 5 29.34 -22.47 13.04
N VAL A 6 29.22 -22.16 14.33
CA VAL A 6 27.97 -21.64 14.92
C VAL A 6 27.63 -20.28 14.32
N VAL A 7 28.59 -19.36 14.19
CA VAL A 7 28.37 -18.05 13.57
C VAL A 7 27.97 -18.20 12.09
N ALA A 8 28.64 -19.05 11.34
CA ALA A 8 28.31 -19.30 9.93
C ALA A 8 26.89 -19.86 9.76
N LEU A 9 26.48 -20.81 10.61
CA LEU A 9 25.12 -21.35 10.61
C LEU A 9 24.08 -20.30 10.98
N ALA A 10 24.35 -19.44 11.96
CA ALA A 10 23.46 -18.36 12.36
C ALA A 10 23.26 -17.34 11.21
N LEU A 11 24.34 -16.97 10.52
CA LEU A 11 24.26 -16.08 9.35
C LEU A 11 23.46 -16.72 8.21
N LEU A 12 23.67 -18.00 7.93
CA LEU A 12 22.96 -18.71 6.88
C LEU A 12 21.45 -18.81 7.19
N ALA A 13 21.10 -19.11 8.44
CA ALA A 13 19.72 -19.15 8.90
C ALA A 13 19.05 -17.76 8.81
N GLY A 14 19.74 -16.71 9.24
CA GLY A 14 19.26 -15.33 9.10
C GLY A 14 19.04 -14.92 7.65
N ALA A 15 20.00 -15.23 6.77
CA ALA A 15 19.88 -14.95 5.33
C ALA A 15 18.71 -15.70 4.69
N LYS A 16 18.46 -16.95 5.08
CA LYS A 16 17.32 -17.74 4.60
C LYS A 16 15.98 -17.10 5.00
N ILE A 17 15.82 -16.77 6.27
CA ILE A 17 14.58 -16.16 6.78
C ILE A 17 14.33 -14.82 6.07
N TRP A 18 15.38 -14.01 5.92
CA TRP A 18 15.30 -12.74 5.21
C TRP A 18 14.86 -12.91 3.75
N ALA A 19 15.46 -13.87 3.03
CA ALA A 19 15.09 -14.13 1.64
C ALA A 19 13.64 -14.63 1.51
N GLN A 20 13.18 -15.50 2.43
CA GLN A 20 11.81 -16.00 2.44
C GLN A 20 10.78 -14.90 2.75
N ASP A 21 11.04 -14.05 3.75
CA ASP A 21 10.16 -12.93 4.08
C ASP A 21 10.06 -11.94 2.92
N ARG A 22 11.19 -11.64 2.28
CA ARG A 22 11.23 -10.73 1.12
C ARG A 22 10.40 -11.27 -0.05
N LEU A 23 10.64 -12.52 -0.45
CA LEU A 23 9.89 -13.15 -1.54
C LEU A 23 8.39 -13.25 -1.24
N TYR A 24 8.01 -13.51 0.01
CA TYR A 24 6.61 -13.57 0.41
C TYR A 24 5.94 -12.19 0.31
N ARG A 25 6.62 -11.13 0.74
CA ARG A 25 6.08 -9.76 0.65
C ARG A 25 5.93 -9.29 -0.79
N ASP A 26 6.95 -9.51 -1.61
CA ASP A 26 6.92 -9.13 -3.03
C ASP A 26 5.77 -9.88 -3.76
N GLY A 27 5.65 -11.19 -3.55
CA GLY A 27 4.57 -11.98 -4.14
C GLY A 27 3.17 -11.60 -3.63
N ALA A 28 3.03 -11.23 -2.35
CA ALA A 28 1.76 -10.76 -1.80
C ALA A 28 1.35 -9.40 -2.37
N GLN A 29 2.31 -8.49 -2.56
CA GLN A 29 2.09 -7.19 -3.19
C GLN A 29 1.59 -7.36 -4.62
N ASP A 30 2.28 -8.18 -5.43
CA ASP A 30 1.88 -8.44 -6.82
C ASP A 30 0.49 -9.07 -6.92
N ALA A 31 0.17 -10.02 -6.04
CA ALA A 31 -1.14 -10.65 -6.00
C ALA A 31 -2.26 -9.65 -5.64
N LEU A 32 -2.00 -8.73 -4.69
CA LEU A 32 -2.95 -7.68 -4.32
C LEU A 32 -3.15 -6.68 -5.46
N ILE A 33 -2.08 -6.25 -6.13
CA ILE A 33 -2.17 -5.36 -7.30
C ILE A 33 -3.00 -6.04 -8.38
N LEU A 34 -2.67 -7.27 -8.75
CA LEU A 34 -3.39 -8.01 -9.80
C LEU A 34 -4.88 -8.14 -9.48
N ALA A 35 -5.22 -8.44 -8.22
CA ALA A 35 -6.60 -8.66 -7.80
C ALA A 35 -7.43 -7.37 -7.67
N TYR A 36 -6.81 -6.26 -7.25
CA TYR A 36 -7.53 -5.05 -6.85
C TYR A 36 -7.29 -3.84 -7.75
N ARG A 37 -6.35 -3.88 -8.70
CA ARG A 37 -6.05 -2.74 -9.59
C ARG A 37 -7.29 -2.20 -10.29
N GLU A 38 -8.07 -3.06 -10.95
CA GLU A 38 -9.27 -2.63 -11.68
C GLU A 38 -10.34 -2.05 -10.76
N ARG A 39 -10.51 -2.64 -9.56
CA ARG A 39 -11.44 -2.13 -8.54
C ARG A 39 -11.00 -0.77 -8.01
N ALA A 40 -9.70 -0.61 -7.78
CA ALA A 40 -9.11 0.65 -7.35
C ALA A 40 -9.33 1.73 -8.41
N ILE A 41 -9.06 1.45 -9.69
CA ILE A 41 -9.31 2.39 -10.80
C ILE A 41 -10.77 2.82 -10.83
N ALA A 42 -11.71 1.87 -10.78
CA ALA A 42 -13.14 2.16 -10.80
C ALA A 42 -13.60 3.01 -9.60
N ALA A 43 -13.10 2.70 -8.39
CA ALA A 43 -13.42 3.45 -7.18
C ALA A 43 -12.80 4.86 -7.18
N CYS A 44 -11.58 5.01 -7.70
CA CYS A 44 -10.93 6.31 -7.83
C CYS A 44 -11.64 7.20 -8.84
N GLN A 45 -12.13 6.64 -9.95
CA GLN A 45 -12.94 7.35 -10.94
C GLN A 45 -14.29 7.80 -10.35
N SER A 46 -14.96 6.97 -9.55
CA SER A 46 -16.23 7.35 -8.92
C SER A 46 -16.06 8.43 -7.85
N GLU A 47 -15.02 8.34 -7.01
CA GLU A 47 -14.70 9.37 -6.02
C GLU A 47 -14.30 10.69 -6.69
N GLN A 48 -13.59 10.63 -7.81
CA GLN A 48 -13.25 11.81 -8.60
C GLN A 48 -14.49 12.54 -9.13
N LEU A 49 -15.43 11.79 -9.72
CA LEU A 49 -16.71 12.33 -10.19
C LEU A 49 -17.49 12.97 -9.04
N PHE A 50 -17.50 12.34 -7.88
CA PHE A 50 -18.15 12.86 -6.68
C PHE A 50 -17.54 14.19 -6.21
N ARG A 51 -16.22 14.36 -6.33
CA ARG A 51 -15.52 15.61 -5.97
C ARG A 51 -15.52 16.69 -7.05
N GLY A 52 -16.09 16.43 -8.23
CA GLY A 52 -16.14 17.38 -9.32
C GLY A 52 -14.76 17.73 -9.93
N ILE A 53 -13.77 16.85 -9.77
CA ILE A 53 -12.45 17.04 -10.39
C ILE A 53 -12.58 16.73 -11.89
N GLY A 54 -12.27 17.70 -12.76
CA GLY A 54 -12.49 17.59 -14.21
C GLY A 54 -11.60 16.56 -14.93
N GLY A 55 -12.16 15.91 -15.96
CA GLY A 55 -11.48 14.98 -16.87
C GLY A 55 -11.39 13.52 -16.37
N PRO A 56 -11.21 12.49 -17.20
CA PRO A 56 -11.08 11.11 -16.73
C PRO A 56 -9.66 10.84 -16.19
N LEU A 57 -9.45 10.97 -14.87
CA LEU A 57 -8.19 10.56 -14.23
C LEU A 57 -8.22 9.04 -13.97
N TRP A 58 -7.05 8.47 -13.63
CA TRP A 58 -6.89 7.06 -13.23
C TRP A 58 -7.10 6.00 -14.33
N THR A 59 -7.50 6.38 -15.54
CA THR A 59 -7.64 5.44 -16.67
C THR A 59 -6.32 4.75 -17.03
N ARG A 60 -5.19 5.46 -16.88
CA ARG A 60 -3.83 4.91 -17.00
C ARG A 60 -2.97 5.52 -15.89
N PRO A 61 -2.92 4.89 -14.70
CA PRO A 61 -2.02 5.34 -13.65
C PRO A 61 -0.57 5.16 -14.08
N ALA A 62 0.30 6.08 -13.64
CA ALA A 62 1.74 6.02 -13.88
C ALA A 62 2.39 4.94 -13.01
N SER A 63 2.01 4.87 -11.73
CA SER A 63 2.38 3.77 -10.82
C SER A 63 1.15 3.19 -10.10
N VAL A 64 1.28 1.93 -9.72
CA VAL A 64 0.32 1.22 -8.87
C VAL A 64 1.11 0.50 -7.78
N ASP A 65 0.95 0.94 -6.55
CA ASP A 65 1.69 0.44 -5.40
C ASP A 65 0.75 -0.09 -4.32
N VAL A 66 1.25 -0.93 -3.42
CA VAL A 66 0.49 -1.40 -2.25
C VAL A 66 1.19 -0.94 -1.00
N VAL A 67 0.46 -0.24 -0.13
CA VAL A 67 0.96 0.25 1.14
C VAL A 67 0.08 -0.24 2.28
N ILE A 68 0.66 -0.39 3.46
CA ILE A 68 -0.11 -0.71 4.66
C ILE A 68 -0.43 0.59 5.40
N GLY A 69 -1.73 0.85 5.55
CA GLY A 69 -2.26 2.02 6.21
C GLY A 69 -2.24 3.29 5.35
N ARG A 70 -3.10 4.25 5.72
CA ARG A 70 -3.25 5.52 5.03
C ARG A 70 -2.64 6.68 5.82
N SER A 71 -1.65 7.36 5.25
CA SER A 71 -0.93 8.48 5.91
C SER A 71 -1.83 9.66 6.27
N GLY A 72 -2.85 9.95 5.45
CA GLY A 72 -3.80 11.06 5.66
C GLY A 72 -4.85 10.84 6.76
N VAL A 73 -4.81 9.73 7.51
CA VAL A 73 -5.68 9.54 8.69
C VAL A 73 -5.00 10.14 9.91
N ASP A 74 -5.62 11.16 10.51
CA ASP A 74 -5.14 11.75 11.77
C ASP A 74 -5.48 10.84 12.97
N VAL A 75 -4.66 9.81 13.16
CA VAL A 75 -4.65 8.89 14.30
C VAL A 75 -3.21 8.57 14.67
N GLN A 76 -2.90 8.66 15.96
CA GLN A 76 -1.58 8.37 16.49
C GLN A 76 -1.42 6.88 16.83
N ILE A 77 -0.18 6.36 16.78
CA ILE A 77 0.08 4.93 16.96
C ILE A 77 -0.39 4.38 18.31
N TRP A 78 -0.38 5.20 19.37
CA TRP A 78 -0.84 4.81 20.72
C TRP A 78 -2.37 4.84 20.89
N GLN A 79 -3.14 5.39 19.95
CA GLN A 79 -4.59 5.48 20.03
C GLN A 79 -5.29 4.18 19.58
N LEU A 80 -4.90 3.05 20.16
CA LEU A 80 -5.32 1.69 19.74
C LEU A 80 -6.84 1.45 19.75
N ARG A 81 -7.60 2.22 20.53
CA ARG A 81 -9.07 2.13 20.62
C ARG A 81 -9.80 3.01 19.60
N ASN A 82 -9.08 3.78 18.79
CA ASN A 82 -9.69 4.62 17.76
C ASN A 82 -10.22 3.75 16.60
N ALA A 83 -11.47 3.94 16.21
CA ALA A 83 -12.09 3.17 15.11
C ALA A 83 -11.35 3.31 13.77
N ARG A 84 -10.62 4.41 13.55
CA ARG A 84 -9.84 4.66 12.33
C ARG A 84 -8.39 4.17 12.43
N TRP A 85 -7.97 3.61 13.57
CA TRP A 85 -6.62 3.07 13.77
C TRP A 85 -6.29 1.96 12.75
N PRO A 86 -7.19 1.00 12.44
CA PRO A 86 -6.93 -0.01 11.42
C PRO A 86 -6.71 0.60 10.03
N ALA A 87 -7.49 1.60 9.63
CA ALA A 87 -7.30 2.30 8.35
C ALA A 87 -5.94 3.02 8.30
N ARG A 88 -5.44 3.55 9.42
CA ARG A 88 -4.14 4.25 9.48
C ARG A 88 -2.92 3.31 9.45
N PHE A 89 -3.01 2.11 10.01
CA PHE A 89 -1.84 1.26 10.27
C PHE A 89 -1.96 -0.22 9.89
N LYS A 90 -3.15 -0.71 9.50
CA LYS A 90 -3.39 -2.16 9.30
C LYS A 90 -3.98 -2.49 7.93
N HIS A 91 -4.87 -1.67 7.40
CA HIS A 91 -5.55 -1.96 6.14
C HIS A 91 -4.58 -1.84 4.96
N PRO A 92 -4.51 -2.83 4.05
CA PRO A 92 -3.81 -2.68 2.80
C PRO A 92 -4.54 -1.69 1.89
N HIS A 93 -3.77 -0.77 1.31
CA HIS A 93 -4.25 0.22 0.37
C HIS A 93 -3.52 0.07 -0.96
N VAL A 94 -4.27 0.12 -2.06
CA VAL A 94 -3.71 0.23 -3.41
C VAL A 94 -3.61 1.72 -3.75
N VAL A 95 -2.40 2.19 -4.01
CA VAL A 95 -2.11 3.60 -4.30
C VAL A 95 -1.89 3.76 -5.79
N LEU A 96 -2.68 4.63 -6.40
CA LEU A 96 -2.55 5.03 -7.80
C LEU A 96 -1.95 6.43 -7.85
N THR A 97 -0.91 6.60 -8.67
CA THR A 97 -0.30 7.92 -8.95
C THR A 97 -0.42 8.23 -10.43
N LEU A 98 -0.52 9.51 -10.79
CA LEU A 98 -0.57 9.95 -12.21
C LEU A 98 0.77 10.49 -12.74
N GLY A 99 1.79 10.61 -11.89
CA GLY A 99 3.13 11.03 -12.30
C GLY A 99 4.06 11.16 -11.10
N GLU A 100 5.34 11.33 -11.39
CA GLU A 100 6.39 11.53 -10.40
C GLU A 100 6.58 13.04 -10.16
N GLY A 101 5.91 13.59 -9.15
CA GLY A 101 6.03 15.00 -8.78
C GLY A 101 5.26 15.32 -7.49
N GLU A 102 5.69 16.34 -6.74
CA GLU A 102 5.10 16.68 -5.43
C GLU A 102 3.61 17.03 -5.52
N THR A 103 3.14 17.60 -6.62
CA THR A 103 1.75 18.04 -6.79
C THR A 103 0.90 17.08 -7.63
N THR A 104 1.29 15.81 -7.75
CA THR A 104 0.49 14.84 -8.52
C THR A 104 -0.67 14.34 -7.68
N PRO A 105 -1.87 14.22 -8.27
CA PRO A 105 -2.98 13.62 -7.56
C PRO A 105 -2.64 12.16 -7.26
N VAL A 106 -2.94 11.75 -6.03
CA VAL A 106 -2.82 10.38 -5.54
C VAL A 106 -4.20 9.88 -5.16
N CYS A 107 -4.49 8.64 -5.54
CA CYS A 107 -5.69 7.96 -5.07
C CYS A 107 -5.31 6.72 -4.27
N GLU A 108 -5.85 6.62 -3.06
CA GLU A 108 -5.63 5.51 -2.15
C GLU A 108 -6.92 4.70 -2.02
N TYR A 109 -6.89 3.45 -2.45
CA TYR A 109 -8.03 2.52 -2.37
C TYR A 109 -7.85 1.56 -1.20
N ASP A 110 -8.72 1.65 -0.19
CA ASP A 110 -8.78 0.71 0.93
C ASP A 110 -9.41 -0.62 0.47
N VAL A 111 -8.63 -1.69 0.49
CA VAL A 111 -9.04 -3.02 0.04
C VAL A 111 -10.08 -3.67 0.97
N ILE A 112 -10.08 -3.31 2.26
CA ILE A 112 -10.98 -3.86 3.27
C ILE A 112 -12.34 -3.17 3.21
N GLU A 113 -12.33 -1.84 3.16
CA GLU A 113 -13.55 -1.03 3.14
C GLU A 113 -14.14 -0.87 1.74
N GLY A 114 -13.36 -1.16 0.69
CA GLY A 114 -13.76 -0.98 -0.70
C GLY A 114 -13.95 0.49 -1.09
N ARG A 115 -13.26 1.42 -0.42
CA ARG A 115 -13.41 2.87 -0.61
C ARG A 115 -12.14 3.48 -1.18
N ALA A 116 -12.30 4.47 -2.05
CA ALA A 116 -11.21 5.27 -2.57
C ALA A 116 -11.15 6.64 -1.90
N TYR A 117 -9.93 7.16 -1.75
CA TYR A 117 -9.65 8.45 -1.17
C TYR A 117 -8.69 9.18 -2.10
N VAL A 118 -9.16 10.26 -2.73
CA VAL A 118 -8.34 11.09 -3.61
C VAL A 118 -7.74 12.25 -2.82
N ALA A 119 -6.45 12.49 -2.97
CA ALA A 119 -5.77 13.64 -2.39
C ALA A 119 -4.81 14.27 -3.42
N GLN A 120 -4.52 15.56 -3.25
CA GLN A 120 -3.34 16.17 -3.84
C GLN A 120 -2.24 16.06 -2.78
N MET A 121 -1.09 15.49 -3.14
CA MET A 121 0.12 15.61 -2.31
C MET A 121 0.68 17.02 -2.39
#